data_AF-A0A7Y5GE80-F1
#
_entry.id   AF-A0A7Y5GE80-F1
#
_cell.length_a   1.000
_cell.length_b   1.000
_cell.length_c   1.000
_cell.angle_alpha   90.00
_cell.angle_beta   90.00
_cell.angle_gamma   90.00
#
_symmetry.space_group_name_H-M   'P 1'
#
loop_
_entity.id
_entity.type
_entity.pdbx_description
1 polymer ?
#
loop_
_entity_poly.entity_id
_entity_poly.type
_entity_poly.pdbx_seq_one_letter_code
_entity_poly.pdbx_strand_id
1 'polypeptide(L)'
;MRPVLYAGYDFVAPYYHRHKYDGTITNSIVYPLTRALYGLRVRQPIGGDFGISGRLVSRYLKRNDWETDVARYGIDIWMTTIAIAEGFRVCQSFLGAKLHDAKDPGADLSAMLHQVVGSVFSLMQEYESAWENRSGSDPVDLFGFRFDVGLDPIEVNLDRMFNAFLRGCRDLGELWTMALHPDTHEDISRLARSLERDRGTFHLSDELWARVIVDFACAYKQRPLERSHLLPSLTPLYLARVASFVLETQNLFSAQVEERIENLCLAFEGLKPYLRARWKGETAPPQARREGAALKKEKLEV
;
A
#
# COMPACT_ATOMS: atom_id res chain seq x y z
N MET A 1 21.09 -15.48 -4.83
CA MET A 1 21.05 -16.90 -5.30
C MET A 1 21.15 -17.95 -4.19
N ARG A 2 21.98 -17.79 -3.14
CA ARG A 2 22.12 -18.82 -2.08
C ARG A 2 20.80 -19.33 -1.47
N PRO A 3 19.78 -18.49 -1.17
CA PRO A 3 18.53 -18.99 -0.59
C PRO A 3 17.79 -20.00 -1.47
N VAL A 4 17.83 -19.80 -2.80
CA VAL A 4 17.22 -20.73 -3.77
C VAL A 4 18.04 -22.02 -3.85
N LEU A 5 19.36 -21.91 -4.05
CA LEU A 5 20.22 -23.06 -4.31
C LEU A 5 20.43 -23.97 -3.09
N TYR A 6 20.47 -23.40 -1.88
CA TYR A 6 20.91 -24.13 -0.69
C TYR A 6 19.89 -24.17 0.46
N ALA A 7 18.87 -23.29 0.47
CA ALA A 7 17.86 -23.26 1.54
C ALA A 7 16.45 -23.66 1.06
N GLY A 8 16.30 -23.99 -0.24
CA GLY A 8 15.07 -24.49 -0.83
C GLY A 8 13.95 -23.44 -0.90
N TYR A 9 14.32 -22.15 -0.98
CA TYR A 9 13.37 -21.07 -1.26
C TYR A 9 13.02 -21.01 -2.74
N ASP A 10 11.77 -20.66 -3.04
CA ASP A 10 11.28 -20.52 -4.41
C ASP A 10 11.31 -19.07 -4.89
N PHE A 11 11.03 -18.13 -3.98
CA PHE A 11 11.00 -16.70 -4.26
C PHE A 11 11.82 -15.94 -3.23
N VAL A 12 12.76 -15.13 -3.71
CA VAL A 12 13.60 -14.26 -2.89
C VAL A 12 13.29 -12.83 -3.29
N ALA A 13 12.52 -12.15 -2.46
CA ALA A 13 12.24 -10.73 -2.62
C ALA A 13 13.43 -9.88 -2.16
N PRO A 14 13.62 -8.68 -2.72
CA PRO A 14 14.70 -7.83 -2.29
C PRO A 14 14.31 -7.11 -1.00
N TYR A 15 15.32 -6.76 -0.21
CA TYR A 15 15.20 -5.88 0.93
C TYR A 15 16.27 -4.80 0.84
N TYR A 16 15.87 -3.58 0.47
CA TYR A 16 16.73 -2.41 0.46
C TYR A 16 16.48 -1.50 1.65
N HIS A 17 17.53 -0.80 2.04
CA HIS A 17 17.39 0.44 2.79
C HIS A 17 16.99 1.56 1.82
N ARG A 18 16.01 2.38 2.21
CA ARG A 18 15.43 3.45 1.38
C ARG A 18 15.19 4.70 2.19
N HIS A 19 15.23 5.84 1.53
CA HIS A 19 14.79 7.09 2.12
C HIS A 19 13.31 6.99 2.49
N LYS A 20 12.90 7.64 3.58
CA LYS A 20 11.51 7.58 4.09
C LYS A 20 10.46 8.04 3.07
N TYR A 21 10.84 8.90 2.11
CA TYR A 21 9.97 9.39 1.03
C TYR A 21 10.16 8.66 -0.31
N ASP A 22 10.94 7.58 -0.34
CA ASP A 22 11.06 6.68 -1.49
C ASP A 22 10.10 5.48 -1.34
N GLY A 23 9.67 4.92 -2.47
CA GLY A 23 8.77 3.77 -2.50
C GLY A 23 7.41 4.06 -1.85
N THR A 24 6.90 5.28 -1.99
CA THR A 24 5.66 5.73 -1.35
C THR A 24 4.43 4.91 -1.75
N ILE A 25 4.36 4.41 -3.00
CA ILE A 25 3.36 3.42 -3.44
C ILE A 25 3.50 2.11 -2.67
N THR A 26 4.72 1.59 -2.54
CA THR A 26 5.03 0.38 -1.78
C THR A 26 4.60 0.52 -0.33
N ASN A 27 5.06 1.59 0.33
CA ASN A 27 4.89 1.79 1.77
C ASN A 27 3.44 2.11 2.15
N SER A 28 2.71 2.82 1.28
CA SER A 28 1.37 3.30 1.61
C SER A 28 0.25 2.38 1.13
N ILE A 29 0.50 1.53 0.12
CA ILE A 29 -0.54 0.71 -0.51
C ILE A 29 -0.11 -0.74 -0.60
N VAL A 30 0.92 -1.04 -1.38
CA VAL A 30 1.17 -2.40 -1.85
C VAL A 30 1.63 -3.31 -0.72
N TYR A 31 2.57 -2.87 0.11
CA TYR A 31 3.04 -3.67 1.25
C TYR A 31 1.93 -3.89 2.29
N PRO A 32 1.26 -2.84 2.82
CA PRO A 32 0.16 -3.03 3.77
C PRO A 32 -0.97 -3.94 3.24
N LEU A 33 -1.40 -3.73 1.99
CA LEU A 33 -2.50 -4.49 1.40
C LEU A 33 -2.10 -5.95 1.12
N THR A 34 -0.96 -6.20 0.49
CA THR A 34 -0.47 -7.56 0.19
C THR A 34 -0.28 -8.36 1.47
N ARG A 35 0.25 -7.72 2.52
CA ARG A 35 0.40 -8.30 3.86
C ARG A 35 -0.95 -8.68 4.46
N ALA A 36 -1.94 -7.79 4.44
CA ALA A 36 -3.29 -8.05 4.97
C ALA A 36 -4.08 -9.09 4.17
N LEU A 37 -3.78 -9.24 2.87
CA LEU A 37 -4.39 -10.25 2.01
C LEU A 37 -3.75 -11.62 2.23
N TYR A 38 -2.42 -11.72 2.09
CA TYR A 38 -1.74 -13.01 1.93
C TYR A 38 -0.91 -13.45 3.14
N GLY A 39 -0.80 -12.60 4.17
CA GLY A 39 -0.28 -12.99 5.48
C GLY A 39 1.23 -13.12 5.59
N LEU A 40 2.01 -12.69 4.59
CA LEU A 40 3.48 -12.66 4.68
C LEU A 40 4.02 -11.22 4.65
N ARG A 41 4.98 -10.93 5.55
CA ARG A 41 5.63 -9.62 5.66
C ARG A 41 6.79 -9.47 4.66
N VAL A 42 6.46 -9.47 3.37
CA VAL A 42 7.39 -9.16 2.28
C VAL A 42 7.43 -7.63 2.09
N ARG A 43 8.45 -6.98 2.64
CA ARG A 43 8.56 -5.51 2.81
C ARG A 43 8.56 -4.72 1.49
N GLN A 44 9.06 -5.32 0.41
CA GLN A 44 9.19 -4.66 -0.90
C GLN A 44 8.65 -5.56 -2.03
N PRO A 45 7.32 -5.74 -2.09
CA PRO A 45 6.69 -6.64 -3.07
C PRO A 45 6.75 -6.13 -4.52
N ILE A 46 7.16 -4.88 -4.73
CA ILE A 46 7.45 -4.26 -6.04
C ILE A 46 8.92 -3.85 -6.17
N GLY A 47 9.80 -4.78 -5.80
CA GLY A 47 11.21 -4.51 -5.56
C GLY A 47 12.12 -4.51 -6.80
N GLY A 48 11.68 -5.02 -7.95
CA GLY A 48 12.44 -5.12 -9.21
C GLY A 48 13.50 -6.23 -9.29
N ASP A 49 14.20 -6.55 -8.19
CA ASP A 49 15.20 -7.63 -8.16
C ASP A 49 14.66 -8.88 -7.47
N PHE A 50 14.75 -10.05 -8.12
CA PHE A 50 14.24 -11.30 -7.57
C PHE A 50 15.18 -12.49 -7.78
N GLY A 51 15.19 -13.40 -6.81
CA GLY A 51 15.68 -14.77 -7.00
C GLY A 51 14.50 -15.73 -7.13
N ILE A 52 14.49 -16.59 -8.16
CA ILE A 52 13.34 -17.45 -8.46
C ILE A 52 13.81 -18.88 -8.73
N SER A 53 13.15 -19.88 -8.16
CA SER A 53 13.43 -21.31 -8.46
C SER A 53 12.88 -21.72 -9.82
N GLY A 54 13.47 -22.76 -10.43
CA GLY A 54 12.96 -23.30 -11.70
C GLY A 54 11.51 -23.79 -11.62
N ARG A 55 11.07 -24.24 -10.44
CA ARG A 55 9.68 -24.64 -10.17
C ARG A 55 8.73 -23.46 -10.29
N LEU A 56 9.08 -22.33 -9.69
CA LEU A 56 8.26 -21.11 -9.73
C LEU A 56 8.32 -20.45 -11.11
N VAL A 57 9.46 -20.44 -11.79
CA VAL A 57 9.55 -20.01 -13.21
C VAL A 57 8.62 -20.86 -14.09
N SER A 58 8.63 -22.18 -13.94
CA SER A 58 7.73 -23.07 -14.69
C SER A 58 6.26 -22.79 -14.41
N ARG A 59 5.93 -22.35 -13.19
CA ARG A 59 4.57 -21.94 -12.83
C ARG A 59 4.17 -20.64 -13.51
N TYR A 60 5.05 -19.63 -13.54
CA TYR A 60 4.81 -18.35 -14.23
C TYR A 60 4.63 -18.55 -15.73
N LEU A 61 5.47 -19.36 -16.38
CA LEU A 61 5.40 -19.64 -17.82
C LEU A 61 4.12 -20.37 -18.27
N LYS A 62 3.41 -21.04 -17.35
CA LYS A 62 2.12 -21.67 -17.63
C LYS A 62 0.95 -20.68 -17.63
N ARG A 63 1.18 -19.43 -17.24
CA ARG A 63 0.15 -18.39 -17.24
C ARG A 63 0.17 -17.63 -18.56
N ASN A 64 -1.01 -17.16 -18.98
CA ASN A 64 -1.19 -16.41 -20.23
C ASN A 64 -1.60 -14.95 -19.97
N ASP A 65 -1.60 -14.50 -18.72
CA ASP A 65 -2.07 -13.18 -18.30
C ASP A 65 -0.94 -12.15 -18.18
N TRP A 66 0.31 -12.53 -18.49
CA TRP A 66 1.47 -11.65 -18.43
C TRP A 66 1.48 -10.58 -19.54
N GLU A 67 0.75 -10.79 -20.64
CA GLU A 67 0.60 -9.82 -21.75
C GLU A 67 -0.43 -8.71 -21.46
N THR A 68 -1.14 -8.78 -20.34
CA THR A 68 -2.15 -7.77 -19.93
C THR A 68 -1.48 -6.55 -19.27
N ASP A 69 -2.24 -5.70 -18.55
CA ASP A 69 -1.71 -4.56 -17.77
C ASP A 69 -0.58 -4.92 -16.78
N VAL A 70 -0.35 -6.22 -16.55
CA VAL A 70 0.81 -6.80 -15.86
C VAL A 70 2.15 -6.45 -16.56
N ALA A 71 2.19 -6.24 -17.87
CA ALA A 71 3.41 -6.17 -18.69
C ALA A 71 4.32 -4.93 -18.47
N ARG A 72 3.93 -3.98 -17.61
CA ARG A 72 4.73 -2.77 -17.30
C ARG A 72 5.17 -2.73 -15.84
N TYR A 73 4.55 -1.87 -15.02
CA TYR A 73 4.88 -1.77 -13.60
C TYR A 73 4.21 -2.85 -12.73
N GLY A 74 3.29 -3.64 -13.30
CA GLY A 74 2.53 -4.67 -12.60
C GLY A 74 3.26 -6.00 -12.38
N ILE A 75 4.33 -6.27 -13.12
CA ILE A 75 4.97 -7.60 -13.15
C ILE A 75 5.54 -8.02 -11.80
N ASP A 76 6.14 -7.08 -11.06
CA ASP A 76 6.77 -7.37 -9.77
C ASP A 76 5.74 -7.83 -8.73
N ILE A 77 4.60 -7.13 -8.65
CA ILE A 77 3.54 -7.47 -7.71
C ILE A 77 2.81 -8.74 -8.15
N TRP A 78 2.69 -8.96 -9.46
CA TRP A 78 2.16 -10.20 -10.01
C TRP A 78 3.00 -11.40 -9.58
N MET A 79 4.33 -11.35 -9.78
CA MET A 79 5.23 -12.42 -9.34
C MET A 79 5.13 -12.64 -7.82
N THR A 80 5.26 -11.57 -7.04
CA THR A 80 5.22 -11.66 -5.58
C THR A 80 3.89 -12.25 -5.08
N THR A 81 2.76 -11.79 -5.63
CA THR A 81 1.44 -12.26 -5.21
C THR A 81 1.25 -13.73 -5.52
N ILE A 82 1.59 -14.19 -6.73
CA ILE A 82 1.45 -15.61 -7.10
C ILE A 82 2.33 -16.48 -6.21
N ALA A 83 3.57 -16.09 -5.96
CA ALA A 83 4.47 -16.84 -5.08
C ALA A 83 3.86 -17.05 -3.69
N ILE A 84 3.29 -15.99 -3.09
CA ILE A 84 2.70 -16.07 -1.76
C ILE A 84 1.36 -16.82 -1.80
N ALA A 85 0.46 -16.43 -2.70
CA ALA A 85 -0.91 -16.93 -2.74
C ALA A 85 -1.00 -18.42 -3.06
N GLU A 86 -0.07 -18.94 -3.88
CA GLU A 86 0.02 -20.37 -4.22
C GLU A 86 0.92 -21.18 -3.26
N GLY A 87 1.44 -20.56 -2.20
CA GLY A 87 2.17 -21.27 -1.14
C GLY A 87 3.58 -21.70 -1.52
N PHE A 88 4.25 -20.97 -2.43
CA PHE A 88 5.69 -21.15 -2.64
C PHE A 88 6.48 -20.67 -1.43
N ARG A 89 7.70 -21.20 -1.24
CA ARG A 89 8.56 -20.77 -0.12
C ARG A 89 9.16 -19.40 -0.43
N VAL A 90 8.80 -18.40 0.38
CA VAL A 90 9.23 -17.01 0.20
C VAL A 90 10.21 -16.58 1.30
N CYS A 91 11.31 -15.94 0.90
CA CYS A 91 12.19 -15.20 1.80
C CYS A 91 12.57 -13.85 1.21
N GLN A 92 13.38 -13.10 1.96
CA GLN A 92 13.96 -11.83 1.54
C GLN A 92 15.49 -11.88 1.58
N SER A 93 16.14 -11.06 0.77
CA SER A 93 17.58 -10.83 0.83
C SER A 93 17.89 -9.35 0.95
N PHE A 94 18.69 -8.97 1.92
CA PHE A 94 19.21 -7.61 2.06
C PHE A 94 20.19 -7.30 0.92
N LEU A 95 19.94 -6.20 0.20
CA LEU A 95 20.74 -5.79 -0.97
C LEU A 95 21.41 -4.41 -0.78
N GLY A 96 21.34 -3.81 0.40
CA GLY A 96 21.94 -2.49 0.68
C GLY A 96 21.04 -1.31 0.30
N ALA A 97 21.63 -0.18 -0.09
CA ALA A 97 20.89 1.00 -0.54
C ALA A 97 20.29 0.74 -1.92
N LYS A 98 19.04 1.19 -2.13
CA LYS A 98 18.55 1.38 -3.51
C LYS A 98 18.79 2.81 -3.93
N LEU A 99 19.83 3.02 -4.75
CA LEU A 99 20.06 4.31 -5.41
C LEU A 99 19.20 4.35 -6.68
N HIS A 100 18.38 5.38 -6.84
CA HIS A 100 17.64 5.64 -8.08
C HIS A 100 18.22 6.87 -8.74
N ASP A 101 18.36 6.84 -10.07
CA ASP A 101 18.56 8.07 -10.83
C ASP A 101 17.35 8.99 -10.63
N ALA A 102 17.61 10.27 -10.35
CA ALA A 102 16.59 11.29 -10.17
C ALA A 102 15.71 11.41 -11.42
N LYS A 103 14.55 10.76 -11.42
CA LYS A 103 13.51 10.94 -12.45
C LYS A 103 12.51 11.98 -11.96
N ASP A 104 12.02 12.81 -12.88
CA ASP A 104 10.97 13.80 -12.62
C ASP A 104 9.69 13.09 -12.11
N PRO A 105 9.35 13.19 -10.82
CA PRO A 105 8.50 12.20 -10.15
C PRO A 105 6.99 12.45 -10.34
N GLY A 106 6.56 13.47 -11.09
CA GLY A 106 5.15 13.87 -11.12
C GLY A 106 4.26 13.00 -12.02
N ALA A 107 4.60 12.91 -13.31
CA ALA A 107 3.75 12.26 -14.32
C ALA A 107 3.96 10.73 -14.37
N ASP A 108 5.21 10.28 -14.28
CA ASP A 108 5.56 8.85 -14.27
C ASP A 108 4.98 8.12 -13.03
N LEU A 109 4.91 8.80 -11.88
CA LEU A 109 4.39 8.21 -10.64
C LEU A 109 2.88 7.95 -10.70
N SER A 110 2.11 8.80 -11.38
CA SER A 110 0.65 8.61 -11.51
C SER A 110 0.35 7.42 -12.43
N ALA A 111 1.06 7.28 -13.55
CA ALA A 111 0.95 6.11 -14.42
C ALA A 111 1.36 4.82 -13.68
N MET A 112 2.47 4.86 -12.93
CA MET A 112 2.91 3.75 -12.09
C MET A 112 1.89 3.36 -11.03
N LEU A 113 1.31 4.35 -10.32
CA LEU A 113 0.30 4.12 -9.30
C LEU A 113 -0.88 3.32 -9.86
N HIS A 114 -1.47 3.78 -10.97
CA HIS A 114 -2.68 3.15 -11.50
C HIS A 114 -2.41 1.73 -12.01
N GLN A 115 -1.26 1.50 -12.67
CA GLN A 115 -0.89 0.17 -13.16
C GLN A 115 -0.63 -0.82 -12.02
N VAL A 116 0.12 -0.40 -11.00
CA VAL A 116 0.43 -1.24 -9.83
C VAL A 116 -0.85 -1.55 -9.05
N VAL A 117 -1.68 -0.54 -8.75
CA VAL A 117 -2.93 -0.73 -8.00
C VAL A 117 -3.92 -1.59 -8.79
N GLY A 118 -4.05 -1.37 -10.11
CA GLY A 118 -4.88 -2.20 -10.98
C GLY A 118 -4.44 -3.67 -10.98
N SER A 119 -3.13 -3.92 -10.99
CA SER A 119 -2.57 -5.28 -10.90
C SER A 119 -2.89 -5.92 -9.54
N VAL A 120 -2.71 -5.20 -8.44
CA VAL A 120 -3.07 -5.66 -7.09
C VAL A 120 -4.55 -6.02 -7.01
N PHE A 121 -5.45 -5.16 -7.50
CA PHE A 121 -6.90 -5.39 -7.41
C PHE A 121 -7.37 -6.53 -8.33
N SER A 122 -6.70 -6.75 -9.45
CA SER A 122 -6.95 -7.90 -10.33
C SER A 122 -6.54 -9.21 -9.66
N LEU A 123 -5.34 -9.26 -9.08
CA LEU A 123 -4.84 -10.42 -8.35
C LEU A 123 -5.67 -10.70 -7.09
N MET A 124 -6.17 -9.66 -6.44
CA MET A 124 -7.08 -9.78 -5.30
C MET A 124 -8.42 -10.44 -5.72
N GLN A 125 -8.93 -10.18 -6.93
CA GLN A 125 -10.08 -10.93 -7.44
C GLN A 125 -9.74 -12.38 -7.76
N GLU A 126 -8.60 -12.62 -8.41
CA GLU A 126 -8.18 -13.98 -8.79
C GLU A 126 -7.94 -14.88 -7.57
N TYR A 127 -7.27 -14.35 -6.55
CA TYR A 127 -6.88 -15.09 -5.35
C TYR A 127 -7.82 -14.87 -4.17
N GLU A 128 -9.10 -14.55 -4.43
CA GLU A 128 -10.13 -14.35 -3.40
C GLU A 128 -10.15 -15.48 -2.37
N SER A 129 -10.20 -16.73 -2.83
CA SER A 129 -10.18 -17.91 -1.96
C SER A 129 -8.92 -18.03 -1.10
N ALA A 130 -7.79 -17.51 -1.58
CA ALA A 130 -6.51 -17.58 -0.88
C ALA A 130 -6.39 -16.53 0.22
N TRP A 131 -7.02 -15.35 0.10
CA TRP A 131 -6.94 -14.32 1.13
C TRP A 131 -8.18 -14.19 1.99
N GLU A 132 -9.35 -14.68 1.56
CA GLU A 132 -10.62 -14.47 2.26
C GLU A 132 -10.47 -14.83 3.73
N ASN A 133 -10.03 -16.05 4.03
CA ASN A 133 -9.94 -16.59 5.39
C ASN A 133 -8.63 -16.28 6.13
N ARG A 134 -7.69 -15.54 5.52
CA ARG A 134 -6.46 -15.14 6.21
C ARG A 134 -6.66 -13.95 7.14
N SER A 135 -5.91 -13.93 8.24
CA SER A 135 -5.88 -12.86 9.23
C SER A 135 -4.47 -12.74 9.81
N GLY A 136 -4.04 -11.51 10.09
CA GLY A 136 -2.68 -11.25 10.57
C GLY A 136 -1.62 -11.56 9.52
N SER A 137 -0.37 -11.56 9.95
CA SER A 137 0.77 -11.88 9.08
C SER A 137 1.98 -12.37 9.86
N ASP A 138 2.80 -13.18 9.18
CA ASP A 138 4.04 -13.74 9.69
C ASP A 138 5.27 -13.11 9.02
N PRO A 139 6.38 -12.95 9.75
CA PRO A 139 7.65 -12.59 9.15
C PRO A 139 8.13 -13.68 8.20
N VAL A 140 8.87 -13.27 7.16
CA VAL A 140 9.62 -14.19 6.29
C VAL A 140 11.10 -14.10 6.63
N ASP A 141 11.83 -15.19 6.40
CA ASP A 141 13.28 -15.22 6.60
C ASP A 141 13.96 -14.08 5.84
N LEU A 142 14.94 -13.44 6.48
CA LEU A 142 15.76 -12.40 5.88
C LEU A 142 17.23 -12.86 5.83
N PHE A 143 17.77 -12.93 4.62
CA PHE A 143 19.17 -13.24 4.36
C PHE A 143 19.99 -11.96 4.20
N GLY A 144 21.25 -11.99 4.62
CA GLY A 144 22.20 -10.88 4.49
C GLY A 144 22.25 -9.98 5.71
N PHE A 145 23.39 -9.31 5.89
CA PHE A 145 23.62 -8.41 7.01
C PHE A 145 23.09 -7.02 6.68
N ARG A 146 22.26 -6.47 7.57
CA ARG A 146 21.82 -5.09 7.47
C ARG A 146 22.94 -4.15 7.90
N PHE A 147 23.16 -3.11 7.13
CA PHE A 147 24.04 -2.00 7.47
C PHE A 147 23.39 -0.70 6.98
N ASP A 148 23.67 0.38 7.69
CA ASP A 148 23.20 1.70 7.29
C ASP A 148 23.99 2.20 6.09
N VAL A 149 23.28 2.90 5.22
CA VAL A 149 23.80 3.45 3.97
C VAL A 149 23.35 4.89 3.89
N GLY A 150 24.24 5.77 3.44
CA GLY A 150 23.88 7.15 3.13
C GLY A 150 22.80 7.15 2.04
N LEU A 151 21.73 7.91 2.27
CA LEU A 151 20.63 8.07 1.34
C LEU A 151 20.55 9.54 0.93
N ASP A 152 20.33 9.77 -0.35
CA ASP A 152 20.14 11.13 -0.85
C ASP A 152 18.83 11.73 -0.31
N PRO A 153 18.81 13.02 0.03
CA PRO A 153 17.59 13.69 0.47
C PRO A 153 16.57 13.74 -0.68
N ILE A 154 15.31 13.51 -0.35
CA ILE A 154 14.19 13.66 -1.29
C ILE A 154 13.38 14.88 -0.89
N GLU A 155 13.33 15.89 -1.77
CA GLU A 155 12.48 17.06 -1.59
C GLU A 155 11.02 16.74 -1.93
N VAL A 156 10.10 17.14 -1.06
CA VAL A 156 8.66 16.94 -1.26
C VAL A 156 7.93 18.28 -1.28
N ASN A 157 7.18 18.53 -2.34
CA ASN A 157 6.36 19.74 -2.48
C ASN A 157 4.94 19.50 -1.92
N LEU A 158 4.77 19.79 -0.63
CA LEU A 158 3.49 19.65 0.08
C LEU A 158 2.37 20.50 -0.55
N ASP A 159 2.66 21.73 -0.94
CA ASP A 159 1.66 22.64 -1.52
C ASP A 159 1.08 22.10 -2.82
N ARG A 160 1.92 21.51 -3.69
CA ARG A 160 1.48 20.85 -4.92
C ARG A 160 0.56 19.68 -4.61
N MET A 161 0.89 18.86 -3.59
CA MET A 161 0.08 17.71 -3.17
C MET A 161 -1.27 18.14 -2.61
N PHE A 162 -1.30 19.13 -1.71
CA PHE A 162 -2.53 19.69 -1.15
C PHE A 162 -3.42 20.31 -2.22
N ASN A 163 -2.85 21.09 -3.14
CA ASN A 163 -3.62 21.68 -4.24
C ASN A 163 -4.19 20.61 -5.18
N ALA A 164 -3.47 19.51 -5.41
CA ALA A 164 -3.97 18.40 -6.20
C ALA A 164 -5.12 17.66 -5.48
N PHE A 165 -5.00 17.41 -4.18
CA PHE A 165 -6.06 16.80 -3.37
C PHE A 165 -7.34 17.66 -3.34
N LEU A 166 -7.21 18.97 -3.07
CA LEU A 166 -8.34 19.89 -3.06
C LEU A 166 -9.02 20.00 -4.43
N ARG A 167 -8.25 20.01 -5.52
CA ARG A 167 -8.82 19.91 -6.88
C ARG A 167 -9.57 18.60 -7.08
N GLY A 168 -8.96 17.47 -6.71
CA GLY A 168 -9.61 16.16 -6.78
C GLY A 168 -10.95 16.11 -6.04
N CYS A 169 -11.03 16.71 -4.86
CA CYS A 169 -12.30 16.78 -4.10
C CYS A 169 -13.41 17.55 -4.84
N ARG A 170 -13.06 18.57 -5.63
CA ARG A 170 -14.03 19.33 -6.43
C ARG A 170 -14.39 18.63 -7.73
N ASP A 171 -13.39 18.08 -8.42
CA ASP A 171 -13.53 17.62 -9.79
C ASP A 171 -13.94 16.14 -9.88
N LEU A 172 -13.63 15.34 -8.86
CA LEU A 172 -13.84 13.88 -8.84
C LEU A 172 -14.83 13.41 -7.76
N GLY A 173 -15.47 14.33 -7.02
CA GLY A 173 -16.38 13.99 -5.92
C GLY A 173 -17.48 13.01 -6.35
N GLU A 174 -18.16 13.29 -7.46
CA GLU A 174 -19.19 12.41 -8.01
C GLU A 174 -18.64 11.02 -8.37
N LEU A 175 -17.46 10.95 -8.99
CA LEU A 175 -16.80 9.68 -9.30
C LEU A 175 -16.45 8.91 -8.02
N TRP A 176 -15.99 9.60 -6.98
CA TRP A 176 -15.70 8.98 -5.69
C TRP A 176 -16.93 8.47 -4.97
N THR A 177 -18.13 9.02 -5.20
CA THR A 177 -19.37 8.42 -4.66
C THR A 177 -19.66 7.01 -5.21
N MET A 178 -19.14 6.68 -6.40
CA MET A 178 -19.25 5.34 -6.97
C MET A 178 -18.24 4.35 -6.38
N ALA A 179 -17.15 4.86 -5.80
CA ALA A 179 -16.03 4.08 -5.28
C ALA A 179 -16.09 3.91 -3.76
N LEU A 180 -16.24 5.03 -3.05
CA LEU A 180 -16.15 5.14 -1.61
C LEU A 180 -17.47 4.81 -0.92
N HIS A 181 -17.39 4.19 0.25
CA HIS A 181 -18.54 4.13 1.15
C HIS A 181 -18.95 5.55 1.57
N PRO A 182 -20.26 5.84 1.78
CA PRO A 182 -20.72 7.19 2.14
C PRO A 182 -19.98 7.82 3.32
N ASP A 183 -19.71 7.05 4.38
CA ASP A 183 -18.93 7.53 5.53
C ASP A 183 -17.48 7.86 5.17
N THR A 184 -16.84 7.02 4.34
CA THR A 184 -15.48 7.27 3.83
C THR A 184 -15.46 8.55 3.00
N HIS A 185 -16.44 8.76 2.12
CA HIS A 185 -16.56 9.95 1.30
C HIS A 185 -16.78 11.23 2.13
N GLU A 186 -17.63 11.17 3.16
CA GLU A 186 -17.86 12.30 4.06
C GLU A 186 -16.63 12.61 4.93
N ASP A 187 -15.90 11.60 5.40
CA ASP A 187 -14.63 11.78 6.11
C ASP A 187 -13.58 12.48 5.23
N ILE A 188 -13.46 12.09 3.95
CA ILE A 188 -12.58 12.74 2.97
C ILE A 188 -13.03 14.20 2.71
N SER A 189 -14.33 14.43 2.57
CA SER A 189 -14.89 15.77 2.39
C SER A 189 -14.61 16.68 3.60
N ARG A 190 -14.70 16.14 4.82
CA ARG A 190 -14.30 16.85 6.05
C ARG A 190 -12.82 17.17 6.08
N LEU A 191 -11.98 16.23 5.66
CA LEU A 191 -10.53 16.41 5.58
C LEU A 191 -10.13 17.51 4.59
N ALA A 192 -10.83 17.61 3.45
CA ALA A 192 -10.62 18.70 2.49
C ALA A 192 -10.97 20.07 3.10
N ARG A 193 -12.12 20.15 3.80
CA ARG A 193 -12.54 21.38 4.49
C ARG A 193 -11.59 21.79 5.62
N SER A 194 -10.98 20.84 6.34
CA SER A 194 -9.98 21.17 7.37
C SER A 194 -8.68 21.67 6.75
N LEU A 195 -8.23 21.06 5.64
CA LEU A 195 -7.02 21.48 4.92
C LEU A 195 -7.10 22.92 4.40
N GLU A 196 -8.28 23.37 3.96
CA GLU A 196 -8.51 24.76 3.53
C GLU A 196 -8.36 25.77 4.68
N ARG A 197 -8.61 25.36 5.92
CA ARG A 197 -8.48 26.20 7.12
C ARG A 197 -7.07 26.24 7.65
N ASP A 198 -6.42 25.08 7.75
CA ASP A 198 -5.08 24.94 8.28
C ASP A 198 -4.35 23.76 7.63
N ARG A 199 -3.27 24.06 6.90
CA ARG A 199 -2.43 23.06 6.24
C ARG A 199 -1.49 22.35 7.21
N GLY A 200 -1.12 22.99 8.32
CA GLY A 200 -0.13 22.47 9.27
C GLY A 200 -0.67 21.33 10.13
N THR A 201 -1.99 21.26 10.33
CA THR A 201 -2.67 20.22 11.11
C THR A 201 -3.27 19.11 10.25
N PHE A 202 -2.96 19.09 8.95
CA PHE A 202 -3.46 18.09 8.04
C PHE A 202 -3.00 16.68 8.44
N HIS A 203 -3.97 15.79 8.67
CA HIS A 203 -3.71 14.40 9.03
C HIS A 203 -4.78 13.49 8.41
N LEU A 204 -4.37 12.64 7.47
CA LEU A 204 -5.15 11.53 6.95
C LEU A 204 -4.82 10.28 7.77
N SER A 205 -5.76 9.86 8.63
CA SER A 205 -5.54 8.70 9.50
C SER A 205 -5.35 7.39 8.70
N ASP A 206 -4.65 6.43 9.31
CA ASP A 206 -4.41 5.13 8.68
C ASP A 206 -5.69 4.38 8.38
N GLU A 207 -6.66 4.43 9.30
CA GLU A 207 -7.95 3.76 9.14
C GLU A 207 -8.76 4.36 8.00
N LEU A 208 -8.75 5.69 7.84
CA LEU A 208 -9.42 6.35 6.72
C LEU A 208 -8.73 6.00 5.40
N TRP A 209 -7.41 6.04 5.36
CA TRP A 209 -6.66 5.66 4.16
C TRP A 209 -6.85 4.19 3.77
N ALA A 210 -6.80 3.27 4.74
CA ALA A 210 -7.02 1.86 4.49
C ALA A 210 -8.46 1.59 4.01
N ARG A 211 -9.47 2.32 4.54
CA ARG A 211 -10.85 2.26 4.03
C ARG A 211 -10.95 2.74 2.60
N VAL A 212 -10.28 3.84 2.23
CA VAL A 212 -10.21 4.33 0.85
C VAL A 212 -9.70 3.24 -0.08
N ILE A 213 -8.56 2.61 0.22
CA ILE A 213 -7.99 1.57 -0.64
C ILE A 213 -8.91 0.34 -0.74
N VAL A 214 -9.51 -0.10 0.37
CA VAL A 214 -10.46 -1.22 0.38
C VAL A 214 -11.71 -0.90 -0.44
N ASP A 215 -12.26 0.31 -0.30
CA ASP A 215 -13.43 0.76 -1.06
C ASP A 215 -13.14 0.80 -2.56
N PHE A 216 -11.98 1.34 -2.96
CA PHE A 216 -11.53 1.32 -4.34
C PHE A 216 -11.34 -0.11 -4.87
N ALA A 217 -10.81 -1.04 -4.07
CA ALA A 217 -10.67 -2.44 -4.48
C ALA A 217 -12.03 -3.09 -4.72
N CYS A 218 -13.00 -2.85 -3.83
CA CYS A 218 -14.37 -3.37 -3.96
C CYS A 218 -15.06 -2.78 -5.19
N ALA A 219 -14.94 -1.46 -5.41
CA ALA A 219 -15.50 -0.79 -6.57
C ALA A 219 -14.87 -1.32 -7.87
N TYR A 220 -13.55 -1.53 -7.90
CA TYR A 220 -12.85 -2.10 -9.05
C TYR A 220 -13.38 -3.50 -9.44
N LYS A 221 -13.74 -4.34 -8.45
CA LYS A 221 -14.42 -5.62 -8.69
C LYS A 221 -15.83 -5.44 -9.23
N GLN A 222 -16.61 -4.54 -8.62
CA GLN A 222 -18.04 -4.37 -8.92
C GLN A 222 -18.31 -3.60 -10.22
N ARG A 223 -17.35 -2.79 -10.67
CA ARG A 223 -17.50 -1.80 -11.76
C ARG A 223 -16.42 -1.97 -12.83
N PRO A 224 -16.46 -3.05 -13.63
CA PRO A 224 -15.42 -3.34 -14.61
C PRO A 224 -15.33 -2.31 -15.74
N LEU A 225 -16.44 -1.65 -16.11
CA LEU A 225 -16.49 -0.66 -17.19
C LEU A 225 -15.87 0.68 -16.78
N GLU A 226 -15.87 0.98 -15.47
CA GLU A 226 -15.42 2.25 -14.91
C GLU A 226 -13.97 2.21 -14.43
N ARG A 227 -13.28 1.05 -14.50
CA ARG A 227 -11.90 0.87 -14.03
C ARG A 227 -10.92 1.91 -14.58
N SER A 228 -11.09 2.27 -15.85
CA SER A 228 -10.26 3.26 -16.56
C SER A 228 -10.38 4.67 -15.99
N HIS A 229 -11.48 4.99 -15.31
CA HIS A 229 -11.70 6.27 -14.64
C HIS A 229 -11.45 6.17 -13.13
N LEU A 230 -11.84 5.06 -12.52
CA LEU A 230 -11.65 4.80 -11.09
C LEU A 230 -10.16 4.81 -10.72
N LEU A 231 -9.31 4.04 -11.40
CA LEU A 231 -7.89 3.98 -11.04
C LEU A 231 -7.22 5.36 -11.10
N PRO A 232 -7.38 6.16 -12.18
CA PRO A 232 -6.85 7.52 -12.22
C PRO A 232 -7.31 8.45 -11.10
N SER A 233 -8.56 8.29 -10.68
CA SER A 233 -9.15 9.12 -9.63
C SER A 233 -8.54 8.91 -8.24
N LEU A 234 -7.73 7.86 -8.04
CA LEU A 234 -7.03 7.60 -6.78
C LEU A 234 -5.83 8.54 -6.56
N THR A 235 -5.25 9.10 -7.63
CA THR A 235 -4.03 9.93 -7.54
C THR A 235 -4.16 11.07 -6.50
N PRO A 236 -5.22 11.91 -6.52
CA PRO A 236 -5.32 12.99 -5.54
C PRO A 236 -5.42 12.52 -4.08
N LEU A 237 -6.10 11.40 -3.82
CA LEU A 237 -6.20 10.80 -2.48
C LEU A 237 -4.85 10.24 -2.03
N TYR A 238 -4.12 9.60 -2.95
CA TYR A 238 -2.77 9.12 -2.71
C TYR A 238 -1.81 10.27 -2.37
N LEU A 239 -1.87 11.39 -3.10
CA LEU A 239 -1.04 12.57 -2.79
C LEU A 239 -1.36 13.14 -1.41
N ALA A 240 -2.64 13.16 -1.01
CA ALA A 240 -3.03 13.49 0.37
C ALA A 240 -2.39 12.53 1.38
N ARG A 241 -2.39 11.21 1.12
CA ARG A 241 -1.73 10.24 2.01
C ARG A 241 -0.24 10.50 2.17
N VAL A 242 0.45 10.76 1.05
CA VAL A 242 1.88 11.06 1.06
C VAL A 242 2.15 12.36 1.83
N ALA A 243 1.34 13.41 1.62
CA ALA A 243 1.49 14.66 2.35
C ALA A 243 1.31 14.48 3.88
N SER A 244 0.30 13.71 4.31
CA SER A 244 0.12 13.36 5.73
C SER A 244 1.33 12.64 6.29
N PHE A 245 1.84 11.64 5.57
CA PHE A 245 3.01 10.87 5.99
C PHE A 245 4.26 11.73 6.11
N VAL A 246 4.47 12.66 5.18
CA VAL A 246 5.60 13.60 5.23
C VAL A 246 5.51 14.46 6.48
N LEU A 247 4.36 15.08 6.77
CA LEU A 247 4.16 15.88 7.99
C LEU A 247 4.43 15.07 9.26
N GLU A 248 3.92 13.84 9.33
CA GLU A 248 4.09 12.94 10.48
C GLU A 248 5.55 12.50 10.70
N THR A 249 6.36 12.45 9.65
CA THR A 249 7.69 11.81 9.67
C THR A 249 8.84 12.78 9.50
N GLN A 250 8.61 14.09 9.33
CA GLN A 250 9.64 15.12 9.15
C GLN A 250 10.82 14.95 10.13
N ASN A 251 10.51 14.82 11.42
CA ASN A 251 11.49 14.73 12.50
C ASN A 251 11.76 13.29 13.00
N LEU A 252 11.28 12.27 12.27
CA LEU A 252 11.46 10.87 12.64
C LEU A 252 12.72 10.27 12.03
N PHE A 253 13.37 9.40 12.82
CA PHE A 253 14.48 8.54 12.40
C PHE A 253 13.97 7.25 11.74
N SER A 254 14.85 6.53 11.03
CA SER A 254 14.50 5.34 10.24
C SER A 254 13.69 4.29 11.00
N ALA A 255 14.04 4.00 12.26
CA ALA A 255 13.30 3.02 13.07
C ALA A 255 11.85 3.46 13.37
N GLN A 256 11.65 4.75 13.67
CA GLN A 256 10.32 5.32 13.94
C GLN A 256 9.48 5.41 12.66
N VAL A 257 10.12 5.62 11.50
CA VAL A 257 9.45 5.55 10.20
C VAL A 257 8.94 4.13 9.92
N GLU A 258 9.74 3.11 10.21
CA GLU A 258 9.29 1.71 10.05
C GLU A 258 8.14 1.37 11.03
N GLU A 259 8.17 1.87 12.27
CA GLU A 259 7.04 1.75 13.21
C GLU A 259 5.78 2.44 12.68
N ARG A 260 5.92 3.63 12.06
CA ARG A 260 4.79 4.33 11.43
C ARG A 260 4.18 3.52 10.28
N ILE A 261 5.01 2.85 9.47
CA ILE A 261 4.56 1.96 8.39
C ILE A 261 3.92 0.68 8.96
N GLU A 262 4.44 0.16 10.07
CA GLU A 262 3.86 -0.98 10.78
C GLU A 262 2.44 -0.66 11.26
N ASN A 263 2.22 0.52 11.85
CA ASN A 263 0.88 0.96 12.28
C ASN A 263 -0.11 1.00 11.11
N LEU A 264 0.33 1.47 9.94
CA LEU A 264 -0.50 1.42 8.74
C LEU A 264 -0.82 -0.01 8.32
N CYS A 265 0.15 -0.93 8.37
CA CYS A 265 -0.08 -2.34 8.07
C CYS A 265 -1.12 -2.95 9.01
N LEU A 266 -1.05 -2.66 10.30
CA LEU A 266 -2.02 -3.12 11.28
C LEU A 266 -3.43 -2.55 11.02
N ALA A 267 -3.54 -1.31 10.55
CA ALA A 267 -4.83 -0.76 10.12
C ALA A 267 -5.43 -1.54 8.94
N PHE A 268 -4.63 -1.88 7.93
CA PHE A 268 -5.07 -2.74 6.82
C PHE A 268 -5.49 -4.13 7.28
N GLU A 269 -4.73 -4.78 8.17
CA GLU A 269 -5.07 -6.08 8.75
C GLU A 269 -6.38 -6.00 9.57
N GLY A 270 -6.54 -4.95 10.38
CA GLY A 270 -7.75 -4.72 11.18
C GLY A 270 -9.00 -4.45 10.36
N LEU A 271 -8.86 -3.95 9.12
CA LEU A 271 -9.98 -3.74 8.19
C LEU A 271 -10.44 -5.02 7.49
N LYS A 272 -9.84 -6.19 7.74
CA LYS A 272 -10.25 -7.44 7.07
C LYS A 272 -11.75 -7.75 7.16
N PRO A 273 -12.43 -7.59 8.32
CA PRO A 273 -13.89 -7.80 8.39
C PRO A 273 -14.68 -6.82 7.52
N TYR A 274 -14.27 -5.55 7.49
CA TYR A 274 -14.89 -4.52 6.64
C TYR A 274 -14.71 -4.85 5.15
N LEU A 275 -13.49 -5.24 4.75
CA LEU A 275 -13.21 -5.71 3.41
C LEU A 275 -14.12 -6.87 3.01
N ARG A 276 -14.23 -7.92 3.83
CA ARG A 276 -15.07 -9.09 3.52
C ARG A 276 -16.53 -8.70 3.28
N ALA A 277 -17.11 -7.86 4.16
CA ALA A 277 -18.49 -7.41 4.03
C ALA A 277 -18.70 -6.62 2.73
N ARG A 278 -17.85 -5.61 2.47
CA ARG A 278 -17.91 -4.80 1.24
C ARG A 278 -17.69 -5.62 -0.03
N TRP A 279 -16.79 -6.60 0.00
CA TRP A 279 -16.43 -7.45 -1.13
C TRP A 279 -17.58 -8.35 -1.58
N LYS A 280 -18.39 -8.81 -0.62
CA LYS A 280 -19.62 -9.60 -0.82
C LYS A 280 -20.86 -8.76 -1.17
N GLY A 281 -20.75 -7.43 -1.10
CA GLY A 281 -21.88 -6.52 -1.31
C GLY A 281 -22.81 -6.41 -0.10
N GLU A 282 -22.37 -6.84 1.08
CA GLU A 282 -23.10 -6.67 2.32
C GLU A 282 -22.95 -5.22 2.83
N THR A 283 -23.96 -4.70 3.53
CA THR A 283 -23.79 -3.46 4.30
C THR A 283 -22.75 -3.72 5.38
N ALA A 284 -21.60 -3.05 5.25
CA ALA A 284 -20.50 -3.24 6.19
C ALA A 284 -20.98 -2.96 7.61
N PRO A 285 -20.62 -3.81 8.61
CA PRO A 285 -20.98 -3.52 9.99
C PRO A 285 -20.41 -2.16 10.39
N PRO A 286 -21.17 -1.31 11.11
CA PRO A 286 -20.68 -0.02 11.54
C PRO A 286 -19.41 -0.22 12.38
N GLN A 287 -18.27 0.24 11.88
CA GLN A 287 -17.04 0.21 12.66
C GLN A 287 -17.20 1.21 13.81
N ALA A 288 -17.09 0.71 15.04
CA ALA A 288 -17.04 1.54 16.22
C ALA A 288 -15.93 2.57 16.03
N ARG A 289 -16.31 3.85 15.89
CA ARG A 289 -15.38 4.97 15.99
C ARG A 289 -14.65 4.79 17.32
N ARG A 290 -13.36 4.46 17.29
CA ARG A 290 -12.53 4.61 18.49
C ARG A 290 -12.38 6.10 18.71
N GLU A 291 -13.30 6.67 19.48
CA GLU A 291 -13.11 7.98 20.07
C GLU A 291 -11.80 7.95 20.87
N GLY A 292 -10.94 8.94 20.61
CA GLY A 292 -9.60 9.01 21.18
C GLY A 292 -9.65 8.84 22.69
N ALA A 293 -8.86 7.90 23.21
CA ALA A 293 -8.60 7.80 24.63
C ALA A 293 -7.89 9.08 25.07
N ALA A 294 -8.65 10.04 25.58
CA ALA A 294 -8.12 11.15 26.34
C ALA A 294 -7.43 10.55 27.57
N LEU A 295 -6.10 10.60 27.59
CA LEU A 295 -5.31 10.37 28.79
C LEU A 295 -5.76 11.36 29.87
N LYS A 296 -6.57 10.89 30.81
CA LYS A 296 -6.71 11.54 32.11
C LYS A 296 -5.35 11.47 32.79
N LYS A 297 -4.64 12.60 32.82
CA LYS A 297 -3.60 12.86 33.81
C LYS A 297 -4.27 12.85 35.18
N GLU A 298 -4.15 11.74 35.90
CA GLU A 298 -4.33 11.77 37.36
C GLU A 298 -3.13 12.48 37.97
N LYS A 299 -3.44 13.58 38.67
CA LYS A 299 -2.56 14.22 39.63
C LYS A 299 -2.21 13.21 40.72
N LEU A 300 -0.93 12.98 40.97
CA LEU A 300 -0.47 12.64 42.31
C LEU A 300 0.14 13.91 42.91
N GLU A 301 -0.63 14.54 43.80
CA GLU A 301 -0.09 15.25 44.95
C GLU A 301 0.17 14.18 46.03
N VAL A 302 1.43 13.97 46.39
CA VAL A 302 2.03 14.03 47.74
C VAL A 302 3.54 14.00 47.57
#